data_AF-A0A7J9RH11-F1
#
_entry.id   AF-A0A7J9RH11-F1
#
_cell.length_a   1.000
_cell.length_b   1.000
_cell.length_c   1.000
_cell.angle_alpha   90.00
_cell.angle_beta   90.00
_cell.angle_gamma   90.00
#
_symmetry.space_group_name_H-M   'P 1'
#
loop_
_entity.id
_entity.type
_entity.pdbx_description
1 polymer ?
#
loop_
_entity_poly.entity_id
_entity_poly.type
_entity_poly.pdbx_seq_one_letter_code
_entity_poly.pdbx_strand_id
1 'polypeptide(L)' 'MSDIDTLRMAAIIAVLSATSSKDDPAQAGRQLGEAWAQDHRRMSMGMSSLIHNRSSRSPWR' A
#
# COMPACT_ATOMS: atom_id res chain seq x y z
N MET A 1 -8.81 34.18 -9.47
CA MET A 1 -8.41 33.31 -8.35
C MET A 1 -7.01 32.80 -8.67
N SER A 2 -5.99 33.23 -7.94
CA SER A 2 -4.58 33.00 -8.28
C SER A 2 -4.18 31.52 -8.14
N ASP A 3 -3.42 31.02 -9.12
CA ASP A 3 -2.81 29.67 -9.12
C ASP A 3 -2.07 29.37 -7.79
N ILE A 4 -1.49 30.41 -7.18
CA ILE A 4 -0.81 30.30 -5.89
C ILE A 4 -1.73 29.91 -4.73
N ASP A 5 -3.00 30.32 -4.74
CA ASP A 5 -3.96 29.96 -3.70
C ASP A 5 -4.40 28.51 -3.86
N THR A 6 -4.55 28.05 -5.11
CA THR A 6 -4.80 26.65 -5.43
C THR A 6 -3.63 25.77 -5.01
N LEU A 7 -2.39 26.18 -5.31
CA LEU A 7 -1.18 25.47 -4.91
C LEU A 7 -1.01 25.44 -3.38
N ARG A 8 -1.31 26.55 -2.69
CA ARG A 8 -1.28 26.60 -1.21
C ARG A 8 -2.31 25.66 -0.59
N MET A 9 -3.55 25.65 -1.11
CA MET A 9 -4.60 24.73 -0.67
C MET A 9 -4.17 23.27 -0.89
N ALA A 10 -3.64 22.95 -2.08
CA ALA A 10 -3.17 21.60 -2.42
C ALA A 10 -2.02 21.15 -1.51
N ALA A 11 -1.06 22.03 -1.22
CA ALA A 11 0.04 21.74 -0.31
C ALA A 11 -0.45 21.44 1.12
N ILE A 12 -1.39 22.24 1.63
CA ILE A 12 -2.00 22.02 2.95
C ILE A 12 -2.72 20.66 3.00
N ILE A 13 -3.52 20.34 1.98
CA ILE A 13 -4.22 19.05 1.88
C ILE A 13 -3.22 17.89 1.80
N ALA A 14 -2.14 18.01 1.04
CA ALA A 14 -1.13 16.97 0.93
C ALA A 14 -0.45 16.67 2.27
N VAL A 15 -0.11 17.71 3.04
CA VAL A 15 0.47 17.55 4.39
C VAL A 15 -0.54 16.89 5.35
N LEU A 16 -1.80 17.34 5.35
CA LEU A 16 -2.84 16.72 6.16
C LEU A 16 -3.06 15.25 5.78
N SER A 17 -3.06 14.93 4.48
CA SER A 17 -3.19 13.56 4.00
C SER A 17 -2.01 12.68 4.37
N ALA A 18 -0.78 13.21 4.31
CA ALA A 18 0.43 12.46 4.64
C ALA A 18 0.60 12.23 6.15
N THR A 19 0.12 13.17 6.97
CA THR A 19 0.20 13.10 8.45
C THR A 19 -1.00 12.41 9.09
N SER A 20 -2.09 12.21 8.33
CA SER A 20 -3.26 11.48 8.80
C SER A 20 -2.95 9.97 8.85
N SER A 21 -2.34 9.52 9.95
CA SER A 21 -2.06 8.10 10.24
C SER A 21 -3.31 7.27 10.57
N LYS A 22 -4.51 7.80 10.33
CA LYS A 22 -5.76 7.11 10.64
C LYS A 22 -6.12 6.21 9.48
N ASP A 23 -6.31 4.92 9.75
CA ASP A 23 -6.87 3.98 8.79
C ASP A 23 -8.21 4.52 8.31
N ASP A 24 -8.23 4.98 7.05
CA ASP A 24 -9.46 5.41 6.40
C ASP A 24 -10.29 4.15 6.08
N PRO A 25 -11.48 3.97 6.67
CA PRO A 25 -12.33 2.81 6.40
C PRO A 25 -12.71 2.72 4.91
N ALA A 26 -12.70 3.83 4.17
CA ALA A 26 -12.91 3.81 2.72
C ALA A 26 -11.73 3.20 1.94
N GLN A 27 -10.56 3.05 2.57
CA GLN A 27 -9.37 2.41 1.99
C GLN A 27 -9.21 0.96 2.43
N ALA A 28 -10.02 0.44 3.36
CA ALA A 28 -9.88 -0.91 3.90
C ALA A 28 -9.82 -2.00 2.79
N GLY A 29 -10.62 -1.85 1.73
CA GLY A 29 -10.59 -2.76 0.57
C GLY A 29 -9.42 -2.56 -0.41
N ARG A 30 -8.71 -1.43 -0.32
CA ARG A 30 -7.53 -1.10 -1.15
C ARG A 30 -6.22 -1.45 -0.47
N GLN A 31 -6.25 -1.75 0.83
CA GLN A 31 -5.07 -2.22 1.53
C GLN A 31 -4.66 -3.58 0.95
N LEU A 32 -3.36 -3.77 0.78
CA LEU A 32 -2.81 -5.03 0.29
C LEU A 32 -3.10 -6.18 1.27
N GLY A 33 -3.39 -5.90 2.54
CA GLY A 33 -3.72 -6.88 3.57
C GLY A 33 -2.50 -7.70 4.01
N GLU A 34 -2.73 -8.79 4.72
CA GLU A 34 -1.67 -9.67 5.21
C GLU A 34 -0.79 -10.24 4.08
N ALA A 35 0.49 -10.45 4.38
CA ALA A 35 1.44 -10.98 3.39
C ALA A 35 0.98 -12.33 2.80
N TRP A 36 0.35 -13.19 3.61
CA TRP A 36 -0.23 -14.45 3.15
C TRP A 36 -1.43 -14.25 2.22
N ALA A 37 -2.33 -13.33 2.54
CA ALA A 37 -3.50 -13.04 1.69
C ALA A 37 -3.07 -12.46 0.33
N GLN A 38 -2.02 -11.64 0.32
CA GLN A 38 -1.40 -11.16 -0.93
C GLN A 38 -0.81 -12.31 -1.75
N ASP A 39 -0.06 -13.19 -1.10
CA ASP A 39 0.57 -14.34 -1.77
C ASP A 39 -0.47 -15.30 -2.35
N HIS A 40 -1.52 -15.58 -1.59
CA HIS A 40 -2.63 -16.42 -2.04
C HIS A 40 -3.36 -15.81 -3.25
N ARG A 41 -3.62 -14.48 -3.25
CA ARG A 41 -4.16 -13.79 -4.43
C ARG A 41 -3.23 -13.91 -5.64
N ARG A 42 -1.91 -13.76 -5.46
CA ARG A 42 -0.94 -13.93 -6.55
C ARG A 42 -0.98 -15.35 -7.12
N MET A 43 -0.97 -16.36 -6.26
CA MET A 43 -1.05 -17.75 -6.70
C MET A 43 -2.36 -18.05 -7.44
N SER A 44 -3.50 -17.51 -6.99
CA SER A 44 -4.78 -17.66 -7.69
C SER A 44 -4.78 -17.03 -9.09
N MET A 45 -3.98 -15.98 -9.30
CA MET A 45 -3.77 -15.33 -10.60
C MET A 45 -2.67 -16.00 -11.44
N GLY A 46 -2.10 -17.12 -10.98
CA GLY A 46 -1.00 -17.81 -11.66
C GLY A 46 0.37 -17.12 -11.55
N MET A 47 0.50 -16.13 -10.67
CA MET A 47 1.80 -15.51 -10.38
C MET A 47 2.60 -16.35 -9.37
N SER A 48 3.93 -16.21 -9.40
CA SER A 48 4.83 -16.87 -8.46
C SER A 48 4.63 -16.41 -7.01
N SER A 49 4.67 -17.35 -6.07
CA SER A 49 4.66 -17.05 -4.63
C SER A 49 5.91 -16.27 -4.21
N LEU A 50 5.69 -15.12 -3.58
CA LEU A 50 6.74 -14.30 -2.96
C LEU A 50 7.29 -14.95 -1.70
N ILE A 51 6.43 -15.62 -0.92
CA ILE A 51 6.83 -16.28 0.32
C ILE A 51 7.79 -17.43 -0.01
N HIS A 52 7.44 -18.25 -1.00
CA HIS A 52 8.27 -19.36 -1.48
C HIS A 52 9.63 -18.88 -2.00
N ASN A 53 9.66 -17.77 -2.74
CA ASN A 53 10.89 -17.16 -3.24
C ASN A 53 11.77 -16.63 -2.10
N ARG A 54 11.18 -16.02 -1.07
CA ARG A 54 11.93 -15.58 0.12
C ARG A 54 12.51 -16.75 0.91
N SER A 55 11.75 -17.83 1.09
CA SER A 55 12.23 -19.00 1.83
C SER A 55 13.34 -19.74 1.10
N SER A 56 13.28 -19.84 -0.23
CA SER A 56 14.31 -20.54 -1.02
C SER A 56 15.69 -19.87 -0.96
N ARG A 57 15.73 -18.57 -0.63
CA ARG A 57 16.97 -17.78 -0.50
C ARG A 57 17.62 -17.87 0.88
N SER A 58 17.01 -18.54 1.85
CA SER A 58 17.56 -18.71 3.20
C SER A 58 17.95 -20.18 3.41
N PRO A 59 19.20 -20.59 3.15
CA PRO A 59 19.63 -21.99 3.24
C PRO A 59 19.61 -22.55 4.67
N TRP A 60 19.63 -21.66 5.67
CA TRP A 60 19.83 -22.00 7.08
C TRP A 60 18.57 -21.84 7.94
N ARG A 61 17.40 -22.04 7.32
CA ARG A 61 16.11 -22.18 8.02
C ARG A 61 15.42 -23.46 7.60
#